data_AF-A0A0C2MYZ0-F1
#
_entry.id   AF-A0A0C2MYZ0-F1
#
_cell.length_a   1.000
_cell.length_b   1.000
_cell.length_c   1.000
_cell.angle_alpha   90.00
_cell.angle_beta   90.00
_cell.angle_gamma   90.00
#
_symmetry.space_group_name_H-M   'P 1'
#
loop_
_entity.id
_entity.type
_entity.pdbx_description
1 polymer ?
#
loop_
_entity_poly.entity_id
_entity_poly.type
_entity_poly.pdbx_seq_one_letter_code
_entity_poly.pdbx_strand_id
1 'polypeptide(L)'
;MKKANIYIELAICYLKTMDIRSYPFLEKAIELLASNNKINKAIEHCFRYGYQFLVEGHEPEKTEIIYKRGEQLRHQHQLSHTCVITKFEVADFKDDAEKATRLAKEVSMN
;
A
#
# COMPACT_ATOMS: atom_id res chain seq x y z
N MET A 1 5.16 12.52 -10.06
CA MET A 1 3.88 11.80 -9.84
C MET A 1 3.38 11.07 -11.07
N LYS A 2 3.19 11.71 -12.25
CA LYS A 2 2.66 11.04 -13.46
C LYS A 2 3.37 9.71 -13.82
N LYS A 3 4.70 9.68 -13.78
CA LYS A 3 5.49 8.47 -14.08
C LYS A 3 5.27 7.31 -13.10
N ALA A 4 5.08 7.58 -11.80
CA ALA A 4 4.83 6.52 -10.82
C ALA A 4 3.45 5.87 -11.04
N ASN A 5 2.45 6.68 -11.38
CA ASN A 5 1.12 6.17 -11.72
C ASN A 5 1.15 5.28 -12.97
N ILE A 6 1.89 5.66 -14.01
CA ILE A 6 2.05 4.82 -15.21
C ILE A 6 2.65 3.46 -14.85
N TYR A 7 3.67 3.42 -13.99
CA TYR A 7 4.26 2.16 -13.54
C TYR A 7 3.28 1.32 -12.70
N ILE A 8 2.47 1.94 -11.86
CA ILE A 8 1.41 1.26 -11.12
C ILE A 8 0.37 0.66 -12.07
N GLU A 9 -0.09 1.42 -13.06
CA GLU A 9 -1.07 0.96 -14.05
C GLU A 9 -0.53 -0.23 -14.84
N LEU A 10 0.74 -0.19 -15.25
CA LEU A 10 1.42 -1.31 -15.89
C LEU A 10 1.52 -2.51 -14.95
N ALA A 11 1.92 -2.31 -13.69
CA ALA A 11 2.02 -3.38 -12.71
C ALA A 11 0.68 -4.12 -12.53
N ILE A 12 -0.42 -3.37 -12.39
CA ILE A 12 -1.78 -3.92 -12.26
C ILE A 12 -2.20 -4.64 -13.54
N CYS A 13 -1.92 -4.06 -14.71
CA CYS A 13 -2.25 -4.68 -16.00
C CYS A 13 -1.56 -6.05 -16.14
N TYR A 14 -0.24 -6.10 -15.87
CA TYR A 14 0.52 -7.34 -15.92
C TYR A 14 0.12 -8.33 -14.82
N LEU A 15 -0.27 -7.85 -13.63
CA LEU A 15 -0.73 -8.71 -12.55
C LEU A 15 -2.00 -9.47 -12.95
N LYS A 16 -2.96 -8.78 -13.59
CA LYS A 16 -4.20 -9.40 -14.09
C LYS A 16 -3.96 -10.50 -15.12
N THR A 17 -2.86 -10.41 -15.87
CA THR A 17 -2.45 -11.43 -16.83
C THR A 17 -1.43 -12.42 -16.26
N MET A 18 -1.18 -12.39 -14.95
CA MET A 18 -0.17 -13.22 -14.25
C MET A 18 1.23 -13.10 -14.86
N ASP A 19 1.54 -11.94 -15.42
CA ASP A 19 2.82 -11.70 -16.07
C ASP A 19 3.87 -11.30 -15.03
N ILE A 20 5.04 -11.93 -15.12
CA ILE A 20 6.18 -11.71 -14.21
C ILE A 20 6.64 -10.24 -14.15
N ARG A 21 6.35 -9.45 -15.19
CA ARG A 21 6.67 -8.03 -15.28
C ARG A 21 5.89 -7.16 -14.30
N SER A 22 4.81 -7.67 -13.70
CA SER A 22 4.02 -6.95 -12.70
C SER A 22 4.90 -6.41 -11.55
N TYR A 23 5.74 -7.25 -10.96
CA TYR A 23 6.57 -6.91 -9.81
C TYR A 23 7.61 -5.81 -10.12
N PRO A 24 8.46 -5.94 -11.17
CA PRO A 24 9.43 -4.89 -11.51
C PRO A 24 8.82 -3.51 -11.77
N PHE A 25 7.59 -3.45 -12.29
CA PHE A 25 6.90 -2.17 -12.48
C PHE A 25 6.42 -1.56 -11.15
N LEU A 26 5.89 -2.39 -10.24
CA LEU A 26 5.53 -1.93 -8.90
C LEU A 26 6.76 -1.41 -8.14
N GLU A 27 7.87 -2.15 -8.18
CA GLU A 27 9.13 -1.77 -7.55
C GLU A 27 9.63 -0.41 -8.05
N LYS A 28 9.66 -0.21 -9.39
CA LYS A 28 10.00 1.10 -9.99
C LYS A 28 9.09 2.24 -9.52
N ALA A 29 7.80 1.97 -9.33
CA ALA A 29 6.88 2.99 -8.83
C ALA A 29 7.21 3.39 -7.38
N ILE A 30 7.49 2.40 -6.52
CA ILE A 30 7.88 2.60 -5.12
C ILE A 30 9.19 3.38 -5.04
N GLU A 31 10.21 2.98 -5.81
CA GLU A 31 11.51 3.67 -5.87
C GLU A 31 11.37 5.12 -6.34
N LEU A 32 10.56 5.35 -7.37
CA LEU A 32 10.33 6.69 -7.89
C LEU A 32 9.61 7.57 -6.86
N LEU A 33 8.72 7.01 -6.04
CA LEU A 33 8.07 7.77 -4.96
C LEU A 33 9.03 8.05 -3.82
N ALA A 34 9.82 7.07 -3.41
CA ALA A 34 10.83 7.21 -2.36
C ALA A 34 11.87 8.29 -2.73
N SER A 35 12.43 8.22 -3.94
CA SER A 35 13.39 9.20 -4.48
C SER A 35 12.81 10.62 -4.62
N ASN A 36 11.50 10.75 -4.82
CA ASN A 36 10.81 12.05 -4.84
C ASN A 36 10.35 12.51 -3.44
N ASN A 37 10.90 11.93 -2.37
CA ASN A 37 10.57 12.21 -0.98
C ASN A 37 9.07 12.06 -0.66
N LYS A 38 8.37 11.17 -1.37
CA LYS A 38 6.96 10.81 -1.14
C LYS A 38 6.88 9.50 -0.35
N ILE A 39 7.59 9.43 0.77
CA ILE A 39 7.81 8.20 1.55
C ILE A 39 6.49 7.55 1.99
N ASN A 40 5.55 8.32 2.56
CA ASN A 40 4.25 7.80 2.98
C ASN A 40 3.48 7.14 1.83
N LYS A 41 3.55 7.72 0.61
CA LYS A 41 2.92 7.11 -0.57
C LYS A 41 3.65 5.84 -1.02
N ALA A 42 4.98 5.84 -0.97
CA ALA A 42 5.77 4.65 -1.29
C ALA A 42 5.40 3.48 -0.35
N ILE A 43 5.30 3.76 0.96
CA ILE A 43 4.85 2.81 1.99
C ILE A 43 3.41 2.35 1.72
N GLU A 44 2.48 3.28 1.49
CA GLU A 44 1.09 2.94 1.16
C GLU A 44 1.00 1.98 -0.03
N HIS A 45 1.77 2.21 -1.09
CA HIS A 45 1.77 1.34 -2.26
C HIS A 45 2.36 -0.04 -1.99
N CYS A 46 3.35 -0.16 -1.10
CA CYS A 46 3.82 -1.47 -0.66
C CYS A 46 2.67 -2.28 -0.06
N PHE A 47 1.90 -1.71 0.88
CA PHE A 47 0.83 -2.45 1.53
C PHE A 47 -0.39 -2.68 0.63
N ARG A 48 -0.84 -1.63 -0.07
CA ARG A 48 -2.00 -1.72 -0.95
C ARG A 48 -1.79 -2.73 -2.08
N TYR A 49 -0.65 -2.64 -2.77
CA TYR A 49 -0.40 -3.52 -3.91
C TYR A 49 0.20 -4.85 -3.49
N GLY A 50 0.92 -4.95 -2.37
CA GLY A 50 1.27 -6.26 -1.79
C GLY A 50 0.01 -7.10 -1.54
N TYR A 51 -1.06 -6.52 -0.99
CA TYR A 51 -2.34 -7.22 -0.84
C TYR A 51 -2.94 -7.65 -2.18
N GLN A 52 -2.84 -6.80 -3.20
CA GLN A 52 -3.32 -7.15 -4.53
C GLN A 52 -2.50 -8.29 -5.16
N PHE A 53 -1.19 -8.32 -4.96
CA PHE A 53 -0.34 -9.45 -5.38
C PHE A 53 -0.67 -10.76 -4.66
N LEU A 54 -1.09 -10.68 -3.40
CA LEU A 54 -1.55 -11.85 -2.65
C LEU A 54 -2.85 -12.40 -3.21
N VAL A 55 -3.85 -11.53 -3.38
CA VAL A 55 -5.22 -11.93 -3.73
C VAL A 55 -5.39 -12.21 -5.23
N GLU A 56 -4.92 -11.30 -6.08
CA GLU A 56 -5.05 -11.43 -7.53
C GLU A 56 -3.90 -12.26 -8.11
N GLY A 57 -2.67 -11.97 -7.68
CA GLY A 57 -1.46 -12.62 -8.21
C GLY A 57 -1.22 -14.03 -7.69
N HIS A 58 -1.78 -14.39 -6.53
CA HIS A 58 -1.47 -15.64 -5.83
C HIS A 58 0.05 -15.81 -5.57
N GLU A 59 0.73 -14.70 -5.32
CA GLU A 59 2.20 -14.61 -5.22
C GLU A 59 2.61 -14.25 -3.77
N PRO A 60 2.50 -15.19 -2.82
CA PRO A 60 2.74 -14.92 -1.40
C PRO A 60 4.20 -14.53 -1.13
N GLU A 61 5.15 -15.10 -1.85
CA GLU A 61 6.57 -14.76 -1.72
C GLU A 61 6.83 -13.29 -2.12
N LYS A 62 6.28 -12.84 -3.26
CA LYS A 62 6.42 -11.44 -3.70
C LYS A 62 5.69 -10.49 -2.76
N THR A 63 4.51 -10.88 -2.28
CA THR A 63 3.74 -10.12 -1.29
C THR A 63 4.59 -9.81 -0.06
N GLU A 64 5.24 -10.84 0.50
CA GLU A 64 6.09 -10.70 1.69
C GLU A 64 7.29 -9.78 1.44
N ILE A 65 7.92 -9.86 0.25
CA ILE A 65 9.01 -8.96 -0.14
C ILE A 65 8.52 -7.51 -0.19
N ILE A 66 7.35 -7.27 -0.78
CA ILE A 66 6.77 -5.93 -0.90
C ILE A 66 6.43 -5.36 0.49
N TYR A 67 5.84 -6.16 1.38
CA TYR A 67 5.52 -5.73 2.75
C TYR A 67 6.77 -5.39 3.57
N LYS A 68 7.79 -6.25 3.51
CA LYS A 68 9.09 -5.97 4.14
C LYS A 68 9.70 -4.68 3.61
N ARG A 69 9.55 -4.39 2.32
CA ARG A 69 10.02 -3.13 1.73
C ARG A 69 9.28 -1.92 2.31
N GLY A 70 7.97 -2.01 2.52
CA GLY A 70 7.18 -0.97 3.19
C GLY A 70 7.66 -0.70 4.61
N GLU A 71 7.87 -1.76 5.40
CA GLU A 71 8.39 -1.64 6.77
C GLU A 71 9.82 -1.09 6.81
N GLN A 72 10.69 -1.48 5.87
CA GLN A 72 12.03 -0.92 5.75
C GLN A 72 12.00 0.59 5.49
N LEU A 73 11.18 1.04 4.52
CA LEU A 73 11.03 2.47 4.22
C LEU A 73 10.52 3.23 5.44
N ARG A 74 9.56 2.66 6.16
CA ARG A 74 9.04 3.24 7.39
C ARG A 74 10.13 3.40 8.45
N HIS A 75 10.91 2.35 8.70
CA HIS A 75 11.97 2.34 9.70
C HIS A 75 13.11 3.31 9.34
N GLN A 76 13.53 3.32 8.07
CA GLN A 76 14.58 4.22 7.55
C GLN A 76 14.23 5.69 7.73
N HIS A 77 12.95 6.04 7.61
CA HIS A 77 12.47 7.40 7.76
C HIS A 77 11.88 7.71 9.14
N GLN A 78 12.06 6.80 10.13
CA GLN A 78 11.60 6.95 11.51
C GLN A 78 10.11 7.30 11.62
N LEU A 79 9.32 6.76 10.69
CA LEU A 79 7.88 6.98 10.67
C LEU A 79 7.22 6.03 11.68
N SER A 80 6.35 6.59 12.53
CA SER A 80 5.48 5.75 13.35
C SER A 80 4.64 4.87 12.43
N HIS A 81 4.41 3.63 12.85
CA HIS A 81 3.45 2.79 12.15
C HIS A 81 2.08 3.46 12.27
N THR A 82 1.50 3.82 11.13
CA THR A 82 0.11 4.24 11.04
C THR A 82 -0.50 3.31 10.01
N CYS A 83 -1.35 2.39 10.45
CA CYS A 83 -1.96 1.45 9.54
C CYS A 83 -2.93 2.23 8.64
N VAL A 84 -2.50 2.53 7.41
CA VAL A 84 -3.29 3.29 6.41
C VAL A 84 -4.46 2.45 5.84
N ILE A 85 -4.61 1.19 6.25
CA ILE A 85 -5.83 0.41 5.97
C ILE A 85 -6.97 0.94 6.85
N THR A 86 -7.44 2.13 6.49
CA THR A 86 -8.69 2.74 6.93
C THR A 86 -9.34 3.31 5.68
N LYS A 87 -9.73 2.44 4.74
CA LYS A 87 -10.83 2.82 3.86
C LYS A 87 -12.02 3.05 4.78
N PHE A 88 -12.29 4.31 5.09
CA PHE A 88 -13.50 4.71 5.79
C PHE A 88 -14.64 4.63 4.78
N GLU A 89 -15.25 3.46 4.68
CA GLU A 89 -16.53 3.28 3.99
C GLU A 89 -17.62 3.84 4.91
N VAL A 90 -18.17 5.02 4.60
CA VAL A 90 -19.26 5.62 5.40
C VAL A 90 -20.43 4.64 5.57
N ALA A 91 -20.63 3.76 4.59
CA ALA A 91 -21.63 2.69 4.62
C ALA A 91 -21.45 1.70 5.80
N ASP A 92 -20.22 1.47 6.27
CA ASP A 92 -19.92 0.57 7.40
C ASP A 92 -20.33 1.17 8.78
N PHE A 93 -20.62 2.47 8.80
CA PHE A 93 -20.91 3.26 10.01
C PHE A 93 -22.24 4.00 9.90
N LYS A 94 -23.11 3.60 8.96
CA LYS A 94 -24.21 4.42 8.43
C LYS A 94 -25.17 5.01 9.48
N ASP A 95 -25.23 4.48 10.70
CA ASP A 95 -26.03 5.02 11.80
C ASP A 95 -25.29 4.99 13.17
N ASP A 96 -23.97 4.81 13.18
CA ASP A 96 -23.18 4.70 14.43
C ASP A 96 -21.92 5.57 14.38
N ALA A 97 -22.15 6.87 14.54
CA ALA A 97 -21.09 7.87 14.65
C ALA A 97 -20.16 7.63 15.86
N GLU A 98 -20.65 6.97 16.91
CA GLU A 98 -19.84 6.62 18.08
C GLU A 98 -18.84 5.51 17.78
N LYS A 99 -19.23 4.52 16.97
CA LYS A 99 -18.34 3.47 16.47
C LYS A 99 -17.24 4.05 15.59
N ALA A 100 -17.57 4.99 14.70
CA ALA A 100 -16.55 5.69 13.90
C ALA A 100 -15.56 6.47 14.79
N THR A 101 -16.07 7.16 15.82
CA THR A 101 -15.25 7.96 16.73
C THR A 101 -14.35 7.10 17.62
N ARG A 102 -14.84 5.94 18.08
CA ARG A 102 -14.04 4.96 18.85
C ARG A 102 -12.90 4.38 18.01
N LEU A 103 -13.20 3.96 16.78
CA LEU A 103 -12.20 3.41 15.87
C LEU A 103 -11.10 4.43 15.56
N ALA A 104 -11.47 5.70 15.35
CA ALA A 104 -10.52 6.78 15.14
C ALA A 104 -9.59 7.01 16.35
N LYS A 105 -10.10 6.86 17.58
CA LYS A 105 -9.29 6.96 18.81
C LYS A 105 -8.35 5.76 18.98
N GLU A 106 -8.81 4.54 18.72
CA GLU A 106 -8.00 3.32 18.83
C GLU A 106 -6.86 3.30 17.81
N VAL A 107 -7.09 3.76 16.59
CA VAL A 107 -6.05 3.87 15.55
C VAL A 107 -5.05 4.99 15.87
N SER A 108 -5.46 6.03 16.61
CA SER A 108 -4.59 7.17 16.96
C SER A 108 -3.76 6.95 18.24
N MET A 109 -3.98 5.85 18.97
CA MET A 109 -3.31 5.51 20.22
C MET A 109 -2.32 4.33 20.11
N ASN A 110 -2.23 3.70 18.94
CA ASN A 110 -1.27 2.64 18.59
C ASN A 110 -0.30 3.13 17.52
#